data_AF-A0A7X9PLI4-F1
#
_entry.id   AF-A0A7X9PLI4-F1
#
_cell.length_a   1.000
_cell.length_b   1.000
_cell.length_c   1.000
_cell.angle_alpha   90.00
_cell.angle_beta   90.00
_cell.angle_gamma   90.00
#
_symmetry.space_group_name_H-M   'P 1'
#
loop_
_entity.id
_entity.type
_entity.pdbx_description
1 polymer ?
#
loop_
_entity_poly.entity_id
_entity_poly.type
_entity_poly.pdbx_seq_one_letter_code
_entity_poly.pdbx_strand_id
1 'polypeptide(L)'
;FSAVLPGLGQAYNKKYWKIPIVYAGIGTLAYLSIRNNNYYQDFKTAYKNLYDTNPNGYYYMYNTSFTLSGLEAGKNYYRRYRDMYAIFTVGVYVLNIVDAAVDGYLYDFDISDDLSLKIQPECMPIAQNNSWGAGVKICLSIQK
;
A
#
# COMPACT_ATOMS: atom_id res chain seq x y z
N PHE A 1 16.36 -13.83 16.86
CA PHE A 1 17.04 -12.51 16.92
C PHE A 1 17.56 -12.21 15.53
N SER A 2 17.30 -11.02 15.01
CA SER A 2 17.81 -10.46 13.73
C SER A 2 17.34 -11.08 12.41
N ALA A 3 16.31 -10.45 11.82
CA ALA A 3 16.20 -10.19 10.38
C ALA A 3 15.54 -8.80 10.23
N VAL A 4 16.37 -7.76 10.37
CA VAL A 4 16.01 -6.34 10.59
C VAL A 4 15.90 -5.58 9.26
N LEU A 5 15.24 -6.15 8.25
CA LEU A 5 14.92 -5.39 7.04
C LEU A 5 13.51 -5.75 6.54
N PRO A 6 12.58 -4.78 6.44
CA PRO A 6 11.32 -5.00 5.76
C PRO A 6 11.61 -5.29 4.29
N GLY A 7 11.22 -6.48 3.80
CA GLY A 7 11.25 -6.80 2.36
C GLY A 7 11.98 -8.07 1.95
N LEU A 8 12.74 -8.75 2.82
CA LEU A 8 13.39 -10.01 2.41
C LEU A 8 12.40 -11.18 2.21
N GLY A 9 11.21 -11.13 2.83
CA GLY A 9 10.12 -12.09 2.55
C GLY A 9 9.36 -11.82 1.25
N GLN A 10 9.41 -10.59 0.72
CA GLN A 10 8.71 -10.22 -0.53
C GLN A 10 9.51 -10.60 -1.80
N ALA A 11 10.79 -10.93 -1.65
CA ALA A 11 11.65 -11.33 -2.76
C ALA A 11 11.31 -12.72 -3.32
N TYR A 12 10.59 -13.56 -2.57
CA TYR A 12 10.34 -14.94 -2.97
C TYR A 12 9.17 -15.13 -3.96
N ASN A 13 8.26 -14.14 -4.11
CA ASN A 13 7.04 -14.29 -4.94
C ASN A 13 6.84 -13.24 -6.06
N LYS A 14 7.87 -12.47 -6.44
CA LYS A 14 7.92 -11.59 -7.63
C LYS A 14 6.76 -10.57 -7.84
N LYS A 15 5.91 -10.27 -6.86
CA LYS A 15 4.79 -9.30 -6.99
C LYS A 15 5.18 -7.86 -6.61
N TYR A 16 6.28 -7.34 -7.16
CA TYR A 16 6.76 -5.97 -6.91
C TYR A 16 5.82 -4.86 -7.42
N TRP A 17 4.92 -5.18 -8.34
CA TRP A 17 4.03 -4.19 -8.96
C TRP A 17 3.02 -3.57 -7.97
N LYS A 18 2.73 -4.23 -6.83
CA LYS A 18 1.85 -3.69 -5.78
C LYS A 18 2.54 -2.59 -4.94
N ILE A 19 3.87 -2.62 -4.82
CA ILE A 19 4.62 -1.72 -3.92
C ILE A 19 4.49 -0.24 -4.37
N PRO A 20 4.67 0.12 -5.65
CA PRO A 20 4.46 1.50 -6.10
C PRO A 20 3.05 2.02 -5.82
N ILE A 21 2.04 1.17 -5.96
CA ILE A 21 0.62 1.55 -5.76
C ILE A 21 0.36 1.88 -4.28
N VAL A 22 0.87 1.05 -3.38
CA VAL A 22 0.78 1.27 -1.93
C VAL A 22 1.47 2.56 -1.53
N TYR A 23 2.72 2.76 -1.95
CA TYR A 23 3.48 3.95 -1.63
C TYR A 23 2.86 5.21 -2.22
N ALA A 24 2.32 5.14 -3.44
CA ALA A 24 1.57 6.24 -4.05
C ALA A 24 0.29 6.56 -3.26
N GLY A 25 -0.44 5.54 -2.81
CA GLY A 25 -1.65 5.71 -2.00
C GLY A 25 -1.36 6.34 -0.64
N ILE A 26 -0.40 5.79 0.11
CA ILE A 26 0.02 6.33 1.41
C ILE A 26 0.58 7.74 1.24
N GLY A 27 1.47 7.96 0.27
CA GLY A 27 2.07 9.27 -0.01
C GLY A 27 1.02 10.33 -0.33
N THR A 28 0.03 9.98 -1.15
CA THR A 28 -1.08 10.88 -1.52
C THR A 28 -1.94 11.23 -0.30
N LEU A 29 -2.35 10.23 0.49
CA LEU A 29 -3.18 10.45 1.68
C LEU A 29 -2.44 11.27 2.75
N ALA A 30 -1.15 10.99 2.95
CA ALA A 30 -0.30 11.75 3.86
C ALA A 30 -0.15 13.21 3.41
N TYR A 31 0.12 13.44 2.12
CA TYR A 31 0.20 14.79 1.55
C TYR A 31 -1.11 15.55 1.72
N LEU A 32 -2.25 14.92 1.40
CA LEU A 32 -3.57 15.53 1.60
C LEU A 32 -3.83 15.83 3.07
N SER A 33 -3.49 14.92 3.99
CA SER A 33 -3.64 15.15 5.43
C SER A 33 -2.84 16.37 5.91
N ILE A 34 -1.56 16.47 5.53
CA ILE A 34 -0.69 17.61 5.88
C ILE A 34 -1.24 18.90 5.30
N ARG A 35 -1.63 18.89 4.02
CA ARG A 35 -2.20 20.08 3.35
C ARG A 35 -3.47 20.56 4.05
N ASN A 36 -4.37 19.64 4.41
CA ASN A 36 -5.59 19.98 5.15
C ASN A 36 -5.27 20.47 6.58
N ASN A 37 -4.23 19.93 7.22
CA ASN A 37 -3.79 20.44 8.52
C ASN A 37 -3.30 21.90 8.43
N ASN A 38 -2.57 22.27 7.38
CA ASN A 38 -2.11 23.65 7.20
C ASN A 38 -3.29 24.60 7.04
N TYR A 39 -4.25 24.28 6.16
CA TYR A 39 -5.48 25.07 6.04
C TYR A 39 -6.25 25.14 7.36
N TYR A 40 -6.35 24.03 8.10
CA TYR A 40 -6.98 24.03 9.42
C TYR A 40 -6.31 25.02 10.38
N GLN A 41 -4.98 25.08 10.43
CA GLN A 41 -4.27 26.02 11.30
C GLN A 41 -4.47 27.47 10.87
N ASP A 42 -4.48 27.73 9.57
CA ASP A 42 -4.70 29.07 9.06
C ASP A 42 -6.11 29.57 9.40
N PHE A 43 -7.15 28.74 9.15
CA PHE A 43 -8.54 29.06 9.52
C PHE A 43 -8.73 29.17 11.04
N LYS A 44 -8.04 28.34 11.83
CA LYS A 44 -8.07 28.41 13.29
C LYS A 44 -7.48 29.73 13.80
N THR A 45 -6.35 30.14 13.22
CA THR A 45 -5.66 31.40 13.59
C THR A 45 -6.50 32.60 13.18
N ALA A 46 -7.04 32.61 11.96
CA ALA A 46 -7.96 33.63 11.48
C ALA A 46 -9.21 33.73 12.37
N TYR A 47 -9.83 32.60 12.71
CA TYR A 47 -10.99 32.55 13.61
C TYR A 47 -10.67 33.18 14.96
N LYS A 48 -9.55 32.79 15.57
CA LYS A 48 -9.12 33.34 16.87
C LYS A 48 -8.89 34.85 16.79
N ASN A 49 -8.16 35.31 15.79
CA ASN A 49 -7.87 36.74 15.61
C ASN A 49 -9.14 37.57 15.44
N LEU A 50 -10.09 37.10 14.62
CA LEU A 50 -11.36 37.80 14.41
C LEU A 50 -12.25 37.77 15.66
N TYR A 51 -12.29 36.63 16.36
CA TYR A 51 -13.02 36.49 17.63
C TYR A 51 -12.51 37.45 18.70
N ASP A 52 -11.18 37.58 18.83
CA ASP A 52 -10.56 38.44 19.85
C ASP A 52 -10.64 39.94 19.48
N THR A 53 -10.64 40.28 18.18
CA THR A 53 -10.58 41.68 17.72
C THR A 53 -11.96 42.28 17.44
N ASN A 54 -12.78 41.60 16.63
CA ASN A 54 -14.12 42.07 16.23
C ASN A 54 -14.97 40.88 15.72
N PRO A 55 -15.73 40.21 16.59
CA PRO A 55 -16.56 39.06 16.23
C PRO A 55 -17.58 39.31 15.11
N ASN A 56 -18.00 40.57 14.93
CA ASN A 56 -18.98 40.98 13.92
C ASN A 56 -18.31 41.51 12.63
N GLY A 57 -16.97 41.50 12.57
CA GLY A 57 -16.20 41.98 11.45
C GLY A 57 -15.96 40.92 10.37
N TYR A 58 -15.04 41.26 9.46
CA TYR A 58 -14.58 40.38 8.39
C TYR A 58 -13.07 40.18 8.50
N TYR A 59 -12.62 38.96 8.22
CA TYR A 59 -11.20 38.61 8.11
C TYR A 59 -10.86 38.33 6.65
N TYR A 60 -9.84 39.02 6.12
CA TYR A 60 -9.39 38.83 4.74
C TYR A 60 -8.30 37.77 4.65
N MET A 61 -8.53 36.76 3.83
CA MET A 61 -7.64 35.62 3.65
C MET A 61 -7.82 35.02 2.26
N TYR A 62 -6.74 34.60 1.60
CA TYR A 62 -6.78 34.00 0.25
C TYR A 62 -7.58 34.82 -0.78
N ASN A 63 -7.44 36.16 -0.76
CA ASN A 63 -8.20 37.09 -1.61
C ASN A 63 -9.74 37.02 -1.43
N THR A 64 -10.22 36.58 -0.27
CA THR A 64 -11.64 36.53 0.10
C THR A 64 -11.84 37.07 1.51
N SER A 65 -13.02 37.63 1.78
CA SER A 65 -13.44 38.00 3.14
C SER A 65 -14.28 36.89 3.76
N PHE A 66 -14.02 36.60 5.03
CA PHE A 66 -14.77 35.61 5.80
C PHE A 66 -15.36 36.26 7.05
N THR A 67 -16.61 35.91 7.36
CA THR A 67 -17.22 36.18 8.67
C THR A 67 -16.74 35.16 9.70
N LEU A 68 -16.99 35.43 10.98
CA LEU A 68 -16.64 34.51 12.06
C LEU A 68 -17.22 33.10 11.85
N SER A 69 -18.49 33.00 11.45
CA SER A 69 -19.16 31.73 11.12
C SER A 69 -18.55 31.05 9.90
N GLY A 70 -18.12 31.82 8.89
CA GLY A 70 -17.42 31.29 7.71
C GLY A 70 -16.07 30.68 8.06
N LEU A 71 -15.30 31.36 8.93
CA LEU A 71 -14.03 30.84 9.44
C LEU A 71 -14.22 29.58 10.29
N GLU A 72 -15.28 29.53 11.09
CA GLU A 72 -15.63 28.35 11.87
C GLU A 72 -15.99 27.15 10.99
N ALA A 73 -16.80 27.38 9.96
CA ALA A 73 -17.16 26.35 8.98
C ALA A 73 -15.91 25.84 8.25
N GLY A 74 -15.04 26.73 7.78
CA GLY A 74 -13.77 26.37 7.13
C GLY A 74 -12.85 25.58 8.06
N LYS A 75 -12.65 26.05 9.29
CA LYS A 75 -11.89 25.32 10.33
C LYS A 75 -12.44 23.91 10.54
N ASN A 76 -13.75 23.76 10.72
CA ASN A 76 -14.37 22.46 10.95
C ASN A 76 -14.28 21.53 9.73
N TYR A 77 -14.40 22.09 8.53
CA TYR A 77 -14.23 21.38 7.27
C TYR A 77 -12.82 20.78 7.18
N TYR A 78 -11.77 21.62 7.26
CA TYR A 78 -10.39 21.14 7.13
C TYR A 78 -9.96 20.20 8.25
N ARG A 79 -10.49 20.38 9.47
CA ARG A 79 -10.29 19.42 10.57
C ARG A 79 -10.83 18.03 10.21
N ARG A 80 -12.08 17.95 9.75
CA ARG A 80 -12.73 16.68 9.40
C ARG A 80 -11.99 15.97 8.28
N TYR A 81 -11.58 16.69 7.24
CA TYR A 81 -10.86 16.09 6.11
C TYR A 81 -9.46 15.61 6.50
N ARG A 82 -8.71 16.38 7.29
CA ARG A 82 -7.42 15.93 7.84
C ARG A 82 -7.57 14.62 8.63
N ASP A 83 -8.54 14.57 9.53
CA ASP A 83 -8.76 13.39 10.38
C ASP A 83 -9.18 12.18 9.54
N MET A 84 -10.04 12.38 8.53
CA MET A 84 -10.43 11.35 7.57
C MET A 84 -9.23 10.81 6.78
N TYR A 85 -8.36 11.69 6.24
CA TYR A 85 -7.17 11.26 5.51
C TYR A 85 -6.14 10.58 6.41
N ALA A 86 -6.03 11.00 7.67
CA ALA A 86 -5.20 10.31 8.66
C ALA A 86 -5.72 8.88 8.93
N ILE A 87 -7.04 8.73 9.12
CA ILE A 87 -7.67 7.41 9.29
C ILE A 87 -7.44 6.53 8.07
N PHE A 88 -7.63 7.05 6.85
CA PHE A 88 -7.35 6.29 5.64
C PHE A 88 -5.89 5.90 5.50
N THR A 89 -4.96 6.80 5.85
CA THR A 89 -3.52 6.47 5.87
C THR A 89 -3.24 5.30 6.81
N VAL A 90 -3.79 5.33 8.02
CA VAL A 90 -3.65 4.23 8.99
C VAL A 90 -4.32 2.96 8.48
N GLY A 91 -5.51 3.06 7.90
CA GLY A 91 -6.23 1.92 7.32
C GLY A 91 -5.44 1.24 6.20
N VAL A 92 -4.87 2.03 5.27
CA VAL A 92 -4.00 1.51 4.23
C VAL A 92 -2.74 0.88 4.83
N TYR A 93 -2.14 1.48 5.86
CA TYR A 93 -0.99 0.90 6.54
C TYR A 93 -1.31 -0.46 7.20
N VAL A 94 -2.45 -0.57 7.88
CA VAL A 94 -2.92 -1.84 8.47
C VAL A 94 -3.19 -2.88 7.38
N LEU A 95 -3.86 -2.50 6.29
CA LEU A 95 -4.10 -3.40 5.16
C LEU A 95 -2.79 -3.91 4.55
N ASN A 96 -1.74 -3.09 4.50
CA ASN A 96 -0.42 -3.54 4.05
C ASN A 96 0.21 -4.57 4.98
N ILE A 97 0.08 -4.39 6.30
CA ILE A 97 0.54 -5.38 7.28
C ILE A 97 -0.24 -6.68 7.12
N VAL A 98 -1.56 -6.59 6.93
CA VAL A 98 -2.41 -7.77 6.74
C VAL A 98 -2.09 -8.49 5.44
N ASP A 99 -1.94 -7.81 4.30
CA ASP A 99 -1.54 -8.44 3.01
C ASP A 99 -0.20 -9.18 3.18
N ALA A 100 0.78 -8.55 3.84
CA ALA A 100 2.07 -9.16 4.14
C ALA A 100 1.98 -10.32 5.15
N ALA A 101 1.08 -10.26 6.13
CA ALA A 101 0.88 -11.30 7.13
C ALA A 101 0.11 -12.50 6.53
N VAL A 102 -0.89 -12.26 5.68
CA VAL A 102 -1.61 -13.31 4.94
C VAL A 102 -0.64 -14.07 4.05
N ASP A 103 0.24 -13.38 3.32
CA ASP A 103 1.31 -14.03 2.54
C ASP A 103 2.28 -14.85 3.42
N GLY A 104 2.44 -14.50 4.70
CA GLY A 104 3.28 -15.22 5.67
C GLY A 104 2.59 -16.40 6.37
N TYR A 105 1.31 -16.27 6.73
CA TYR A 105 0.52 -17.28 7.44
C TYR A 105 -0.10 -18.33 6.50
N LEU A 106 -0.36 -18.00 5.23
CA LEU A 106 -0.72 -18.99 4.18
C LEU A 106 0.50 -19.70 3.59
N TYR A 107 1.73 -19.33 3.98
CA TYR A 107 2.92 -20.13 3.70
C TYR A 107 3.06 -21.31 4.68
N ASP A 108 2.53 -21.18 5.90
CA ASP A 108 2.54 -22.23 6.94
C ASP A 108 1.28 -23.13 6.92
N PHE A 109 0.26 -22.81 6.12
CA PHE A 109 -0.83 -23.74 5.77
C PHE A 109 -0.48 -24.48 4.48
N ASP A 110 0.45 -25.42 4.63
CA ASP A 110 0.76 -26.57 3.77
C ASP A 110 0.52 -26.41 2.26
N ILE A 111 1.56 -25.94 1.57
CA ILE A 111 1.98 -26.58 0.32
C ILE A 111 3.45 -26.96 0.52
N SER A 112 3.68 -28.02 1.28
CA SER A 112 4.78 -28.94 0.99
C SER A 112 4.43 -29.73 -0.28
N ASP A 113 4.26 -29.05 -1.42
CA ASP A 113 4.39 -29.74 -2.70
C ASP A 113 5.86 -29.71 -3.07
N ASP A 114 6.61 -30.68 -2.54
CA ASP A 114 7.88 -31.09 -3.12
C ASP A 114 7.62 -31.79 -4.48
N LEU A 115 6.90 -31.09 -5.37
CA LEU A 115 6.57 -31.53 -6.71
C LEU A 115 7.74 -31.15 -7.61
N SER A 116 8.81 -31.92 -7.49
CA SER A 116 9.99 -31.81 -8.33
C SER A 116 9.66 -32.23 -9.78
N LEU A 117 9.40 -31.25 -10.65
CA LEU A 117 9.33 -31.47 -12.10
C LEU A 117 10.76 -31.60 -12.64
N LYS A 118 11.22 -32.83 -12.88
CA LYS A 118 12.51 -33.09 -13.55
C LYS A 118 12.28 -33.28 -15.05
N ILE A 119 12.64 -32.26 -15.83
CA ILE A 119 12.71 -32.34 -17.30
C ILE A 119 14.15 -32.71 -17.66
N GLN A 120 14.34 -33.90 -18.24
CA GLN A 120 15.64 -34.34 -18.74
C GLN A 120 15.53 -34.61 -20.26
N PRO A 121 16.41 -34.03 -21.09
CA PRO A 121 16.48 -34.42 -22.50
C PRO A 121 16.96 -35.87 -22.60
N GLU A 122 16.22 -36.73 -23.30
CA GLU A 122 16.61 -38.12 -23.50
C GLU A 122 16.73 -38.40 -25.01
N CYS A 123 17.90 -38.89 -25.42
CA CYS A 123 18.10 -39.41 -26.77
C CYS A 123 17.88 -40.93 -26.72
N MET A 124 16.82 -41.43 -27.36
CA MET A 124 16.54 -42.86 -27.40
C MET A 124 16.67 -43.43 -28.82
N PRO A 125 17.27 -44.62 -28.97
CA PRO A 125 17.31 -45.29 -30.27
C PRO A 125 15.91 -45.84 -30.59
N ILE A 126 15.36 -45.45 -31.75
CA ILE A 126 14.05 -45.95 -32.20
C ILE A 126 14.27 -47.32 -32.82
N ALA A 127 13.72 -48.37 -32.20
CA ALA A 127 13.89 -49.75 -32.61
C ALA A 127 13.03 -50.10 -33.85
N GLN A 128 13.41 -49.58 -35.02
CA GLN A 128 13.09 -50.23 -36.31
C GLN A 128 13.88 -49.70 -37.51
N ASN A 129 14.57 -48.56 -37.39
CA ASN A 129 15.54 -48.06 -38.37
C ASN A 129 16.63 -47.31 -37.61
N ASN A 130 17.86 -47.30 -38.12
CA ASN A 130 19.05 -46.71 -37.46
C ASN A 130 18.99 -45.16 -37.38
N SER A 131 17.93 -44.62 -36.79
CA SER A 131 17.64 -43.20 -36.63
C SER A 131 17.52 -42.85 -35.15
N TRP A 132 18.14 -41.73 -34.78
CA TRP A 132 18.09 -41.21 -33.41
C TRP A 132 16.85 -40.34 -33.23
N GLY A 133 16.03 -40.67 -32.23
CA GLY A 133 14.89 -39.85 -31.81
C GLY A 133 15.28 -38.98 -30.61
N ALA A 134 15.05 -37.67 -30.71
CA ALA A 134 15.08 -36.79 -29.55
C ALA A 134 13.71 -36.83 -28.88
N GLY A 135 13.67 -37.20 -27.61
CA GLY A 135 12.46 -37.25 -26.80
C GLY A 135 12.60 -36.40 -25.54
N VAL A 136 11.46 -35.96 -25.00
CA VAL A 136 11.41 -35.34 -23.67
C VAL A 136 10.67 -36.29 -22.75
N LYS A 137 11.35 -36.75 -21.71
CA LYS A 137 10.75 -37.56 -20.65
C LYS A 137 10.35 -36.66 -19.51
N ILE A 138 9.09 -36.76 -19.11
CA ILE A 138 8.53 -36.06 -17.95
C ILE A 138 8.21 -37.13 -16.91
N CYS A 139 8.92 -37.10 -15.77
CA CYS A 139 8.63 -37.97 -14.63
C CYS A 139 8.13 -37.13 -13.46
N LEU A 140 6.96 -37.51 -12.94
CA LEU A 140 6.41 -36.98 -11.70
C LEU A 140 6.62 -38.04 -10.62
N SER A 141 7.35 -37.69 -9.57
CA SER A 141 7.57 -38.54 -8.41
C SER A 141 6.91 -37.90 -7.21
N ILE A 142 6.01 -38.65 -6.56
CA ILE A 142 5.33 -38.24 -5.33
C ILE A 142 5.96 -39.07 -4.22
N GLN A 143 6.74 -38.43 -3.34
CA GLN A 143 7.20 -39.07 -2.11
C GLN A 143 6.27 -38.66 -0.96
N LYS A 144 5.72 -39.66 -0.28
CA LYS A 144 4.93 -39.51 0.95
C LYS A 144 5.85 -39.42 2.16
#